data_AF-A0A6N7CUH0-F1
#
_entry.id   AF-A0A6N7CUH0-F1
#
_cell.length_a   1.000
_cell.length_b   1.000
_cell.length_c   1.000
_cell.angle_alpha   90.00
_cell.angle_beta   90.00
_cell.angle_gamma   90.00
#
_symmetry.space_group_name_H-M   'P 1'
#
loop_
_entity.id
_entity.type
_entity.pdbx_description
1 polymer ?
#
loop_
_entity_poly.entity_id
_entity_poly.type
_entity_poly.pdbx_seq_one_letter_code
_entity_poly.pdbx_strand_id
1 'polypeptide(L)'
;MARQLLLTGDHIDAHRDAACGLVNEVVPRGQALPRAIEVATRMATNGPVAVRAAKEIAVRAHGNEPRFALEFALNERVVRNDDAKEGPRAFMEKRTPHYRNR
;
A
#
# COMPACT_ATOMS: atom_id res chain seq x y z
N MET A 1 -20.69 -11.95 -1.34
CA MET A 1 -21.17 -11.05 -0.27
C MET A 1 -21.50 -9.65 -0.75
N ALA A 2 -20.68 -9.01 -1.62
CA ALA A 2 -20.98 -7.68 -2.16
C ALA A 2 -22.42 -7.53 -2.71
N ARG A 3 -22.88 -8.44 -3.58
CA ARG A 3 -24.25 -8.44 -4.09
C ARG A 3 -25.32 -8.65 -3.02
N GLN A 4 -25.03 -9.43 -1.97
CA GLN A 4 -26.00 -9.67 -0.89
C GLN A 4 -26.26 -8.38 -0.11
N LEU A 5 -25.20 -7.72 0.39
CA LEU A 5 -25.32 -6.47 1.14
C LEU A 5 -25.99 -5.36 0.30
N LEU A 6 -25.64 -5.27 -0.99
CA LEU A 6 -26.25 -4.29 -1.91
C LEU A 6 -27.74 -4.51 -2.13
N LEU A 7 -28.20 -5.77 -2.16
CA LEU A 7 -29.58 -6.12 -2.49
C LEU A 7 -30.47 -6.22 -1.25
N THR A 8 -29.92 -6.53 -0.07
CA THR A 8 -30.68 -6.67 1.17
C THR A 8 -30.64 -5.42 2.04
N GLY A 9 -29.58 -4.60 1.94
CA GLY A 9 -29.39 -3.44 2.81
C GLY A 9 -29.02 -3.80 4.25
N ASP A 10 -28.66 -5.06 4.51
CA ASP A 10 -28.29 -5.53 5.84
C ASP A 10 -26.99 -4.87 6.32
N HIS A 11 -26.93 -4.62 7.62
CA HIS A 11 -25.70 -4.19 8.28
C HIS A 11 -24.89 -5.42 8.70
N ILE A 12 -23.56 -5.32 8.61
CA ILE A 12 -22.63 -6.30 9.17
C ILE A 12 -21.71 -5.63 10.18
N ASP A 13 -21.20 -6.41 11.12
CA ASP A 13 -20.26 -5.91 12.13
C ASP A 13 -18.83 -5.78 11.59
N ALA A 14 -17.98 -5.08 12.34
CA ALA A 14 -16.59 -4.82 11.95
C ALA A 14 -15.74 -6.09 11.77
N HIS A 15 -16.02 -7.15 12.54
CA HIS A 15 -15.28 -8.42 12.40
C HIS A 15 -15.64 -9.10 11.08
N ARG A 16 -16.92 -9.03 10.69
CA ARG A 16 -17.38 -9.52 9.40
C ARG A 16 -16.85 -8.68 8.24
N ASP A 17 -16.75 -7.35 8.41
CA ASP A 17 -16.09 -6.46 7.45
C ASP A 17 -14.63 -6.88 7.20
N ALA A 18 -13.88 -7.17 8.26
CA ALA A 18 -12.49 -7.60 8.14
C ALA A 18 -12.38 -8.99 7.51
N ALA A 19 -13.23 -9.94 7.93
CA ALA A 19 -13.22 -11.31 7.39
C ALA A 19 -13.55 -11.37 5.89
N CYS A 20 -14.21 -10.35 5.34
CA CYS A 20 -14.54 -10.28 3.92
C CYS A 20 -13.65 -9.33 3.11
N GLY A 21 -12.66 -8.72 3.75
CA GLY A 21 -11.71 -7.81 3.11
C GLY A 21 -12.28 -6.43 2.80
N LEU A 22 -13.39 -6.02 3.44
CA LEU A 22 -13.91 -4.66 3.32
C LEU A 22 -13.04 -3.67 4.10
N VAL A 23 -12.54 -4.09 5.27
CA VAL A 23 -11.51 -3.39 6.04
C VAL A 23 -10.32 -4.32 6.27
N ASN A 24 -9.13 -3.75 6.47
CA ASN A 24 -7.90 -4.55 6.65
C ASN A 24 -7.76 -5.15 8.05
N GLU A 25 -8.18 -4.41 9.09
CA GLU A 25 -8.06 -4.83 10.49
C GLU A 25 -9.14 -4.19 11.37
N VAL A 26 -9.47 -4.85 12.47
CA VAL A 26 -10.34 -4.31 13.54
C VAL A 26 -9.48 -4.08 14.77
N VAL A 27 -9.65 -2.91 15.39
CA VAL A 27 -8.92 -2.53 16.62
C VAL A 27 -9.90 -2.14 17.72
N PRO A 28 -9.47 -2.12 19.00
CA PRO A 28 -10.30 -1.63 20.09
C PRO A 28 -10.85 -0.23 19.83
N ARG A 29 -12.02 0.05 20.41
CA ARG A 29 -12.69 1.35 20.26
C ARG A 29 -11.74 2.48 20.65
N GLY A 30 -11.66 3.51 19.80
CA GLY A 30 -10.78 4.66 19.99
C GLY A 30 -9.36 4.50 19.44
N GLN A 31 -8.97 3.31 18.98
CA GLN A 31 -7.60 3.04 18.49
C GLN A 31 -7.43 3.09 16.97
N ALA A 32 -8.51 3.34 16.21
CA ALA A 32 -8.46 3.34 14.74
C ALA A 32 -7.47 4.38 14.19
N LEU A 33 -7.52 5.62 14.67
CA LEU A 33 -6.62 6.68 14.22
C LEU A 33 -5.16 6.45 14.64
N PRO A 34 -4.84 6.17 15.92
CA PRO A 34 -3.48 5.82 16.33
C PRO A 34 -2.88 4.70 15.49
N ARG A 35 -3.66 3.64 15.23
CA ARG A 35 -3.22 2.52 14.42
C ARG A 35 -2.97 2.91 12.96
N ALA A 36 -3.88 3.68 12.36
CA ALA A 36 -3.71 4.17 11.00
C ALA A 36 -2.45 5.04 10.85
N ILE A 37 -2.14 5.87 11.85
CA ILE A 37 -0.91 6.67 11.89
C ILE A 37 0.32 5.76 11.96
N GLU A 38 0.31 4.74 12.82
CA GLU A 38 1.43 3.78 12.92
C GLU A 38 1.73 3.10 11.57
N VAL A 39 0.68 2.65 10.87
CA VAL A 39 0.81 2.07 9.53
C VAL A 39 1.35 3.11 8.54
N ALA A 40 0.83 4.33 8.55
CA ALA A 40 1.30 5.40 7.67
C ALA A 40 2.76 5.77 7.93
N THR A 41 3.19 5.82 9.20
CA THR A 41 4.59 6.06 9.58
C THR A 41 5.50 4.96 9.06
N ARG A 42 5.09 3.68 9.15
CA ARG A 42 5.84 2.56 8.55
C ARG A 42 5.91 2.64 7.03
N MET A 43 4.88 3.15 6.36
CA MET A 43 4.94 3.37 4.92
C MET A 43 5.87 4.53 4.56
N ALA A 44 5.91 5.56 5.40
CA ALA A 44 6.75 6.75 5.22
C ALA A 44 8.25 6.47 5.39
N THR A 45 8.65 5.34 6.01
CA THR A 45 10.06 4.93 6.05
C THR A 45 10.55 4.30 4.75
N ASN A 46 9.67 4.03 3.80
CA ASN A 46 10.03 3.43 2.51
C ASN A 46 10.35 4.49 1.45
N GLY A 47 10.99 4.07 0.36
CA GLY A 47 11.29 4.94 -0.77
C GLY A 47 10.02 5.58 -1.33
N PRO A 48 9.86 6.91 -1.31
CA PRO A 48 8.60 7.57 -1.64
C PRO A 48 8.17 7.34 -3.10
N VAL A 49 9.13 7.26 -4.02
CA VAL A 49 8.87 6.95 -5.44
C VAL A 49 8.37 5.51 -5.61
N ALA A 50 8.97 4.56 -4.90
CA ALA A 50 8.53 3.15 -4.92
C ALA A 50 7.12 2.99 -4.35
N VAL A 51 6.80 3.63 -3.22
CA VAL A 51 5.46 3.59 -2.61
C VAL A 51 4.40 4.17 -3.56
N ARG A 52 4.70 5.28 -4.24
CA ARG A 52 3.79 5.89 -5.23
C ARG A 52 3.57 4.98 -6.43
N ALA A 53 4.64 4.41 -7.00
CA ALA A 53 4.55 3.48 -8.12
C ALA A 53 3.75 2.22 -7.74
N ALA A 54 4.00 1.62 -6.58
CA ALA A 54 3.27 0.46 -6.10
C ALA A 54 1.77 0.76 -5.93
N LYS A 55 1.41 1.92 -5.37
CA LYS A 55 0.01 2.35 -5.26
C LYS A 55 -0.63 2.55 -6.64
N GLU A 56 0.08 3.18 -7.57
CA GLU A 56 -0.42 3.40 -8.93
C GLU A 56 -0.69 2.08 -9.65
N ILE A 57 0.24 1.11 -9.57
CA ILE A 57 0.05 -0.24 -10.11
C ILE A 57 -1.19 -0.89 -9.48
N ALA A 58 -1.30 -0.88 -8.15
CA ALA A 58 -2.42 -1.53 -7.45
C ALA A 58 -3.79 -1.00 -7.89
N VAL A 59 -3.91 0.32 -8.10
CA VAL A 59 -5.16 0.97 -8.51
C VAL A 59 -5.45 0.72 -10.00
N ARG A 60 -4.46 0.93 -10.88
CA ARG A 60 -4.66 0.86 -12.33
C ARG A 60 -4.73 -0.57 -12.87
N ALA A 61 -4.06 -1.53 -12.22
CA ALA A 61 -4.10 -2.95 -12.59
C ALA A 61 -5.48 -3.60 -12.40
N HIS A 62 -6.41 -2.94 -11.70
CA HIS A 62 -7.81 -3.36 -11.63
C HIS A 62 -8.62 -3.01 -12.89
N GLY A 63 -8.11 -2.14 -13.77
CA GLY A 63 -8.69 -1.89 -15.09
C GLY A 63 -8.34 -2.96 -16.13
N ASN A 64 -8.70 -2.70 -17.40
CA ASN A 64 -8.34 -3.55 -18.54
C ASN A 64 -6.89 -3.35 -19.04
N GLU A 65 -6.06 -2.57 -18.32
CA GLU A 65 -4.66 -2.42 -18.71
C GLU A 65 -3.88 -3.71 -18.43
N PRO A 66 -3.00 -4.15 -19.36
CA PRO A 66 -2.18 -5.33 -19.14
C PRO A 66 -1.20 -5.09 -17.97
N ARG A 67 -1.46 -5.76 -16.85
CA ARG A 67 -0.79 -5.55 -15.55
C ARG A 67 0.73 -5.52 -15.64
N PHE A 68 1.32 -6.45 -16.39
CA PHE A 68 2.76 -6.55 -16.56
C PHE A 68 3.38 -5.37 -17.33
N ALA A 69 2.67 -4.83 -18.33
CA ALA A 69 3.17 -3.69 -19.09
C ALA A 69 3.19 -2.41 -18.23
N LEU A 70 2.14 -2.22 -17.42
CA LEU A 70 2.06 -1.12 -16.47
C LEU A 70 3.16 -1.22 -15.39
N GLU A 71 3.35 -2.41 -14.84
CA GLU A 71 4.40 -2.66 -13.85
C GLU A 71 5.79 -2.38 -14.41
N PHE A 72 6.10 -2.86 -15.62
CA PHE A 72 7.41 -2.63 -16.25
C PHE A 72 7.69 -1.14 -16.45
N ALA A 73 6.72 -0.40 -16.99
CA ALA A 73 6.86 1.04 -17.24
C ALA A 73 7.04 1.87 -15.96
N LEU A 74 6.32 1.51 -14.88
CA LEU A 74 6.45 2.21 -13.60
C LEU A 74 7.71 1.79 -12.83
N ASN A 75 8.12 0.53 -12.93
CA ASN A 75 9.36 0.04 -12.33
C ASN A 75 10.58 0.74 -12.91
N GLU A 76 10.60 1.02 -14.22
CA GLU A 76 11.68 1.77 -14.85
C GLU A 76 11.89 3.15 -14.20
N ARG A 77 10.81 3.84 -13.83
CA ARG A 77 10.88 5.13 -13.09
C ARG A 77 11.48 4.97 -11.70
N VAL A 78 11.14 3.87 -11.02
CA VAL A 78 11.68 3.56 -9.69
C VAL A 78 13.17 3.25 -9.77
N VAL A 79 13.61 2.45 -10.74
CA VAL A 79 15.02 2.02 -10.86
C VAL A 79 15.94 3.16 -11.30
N ARG A 80 15.44 4.11 -12.10
CA ARG A 80 16.21 5.29 -12.54
C ARG A 80 16.39 6.36 -11.47
N ASN A 81 15.65 6.27 -10.35
CA ASN A 81 15.70 7.23 -9.25
C ASN A 81 16.95 7.01 -8.36
N ASP A 82 17.50 8.08 -7.77
CA ASP A 82 18.74 7.96 -6.97
C ASP A 82 18.52 7.14 -5.69
N ASP A 83 17.31 7.20 -5.12
CA ASP A 83 16.92 6.41 -3.94
C ASP A 83 16.85 4.91 -4.22
N ALA A 84 16.81 4.48 -5.50
CA ALA A 84 16.81 3.07 -5.88
C ALA A 84 18.06 2.32 -5.39
N LYS A 85 19.19 3.04 -5.32
CA LYS A 85 20.46 2.49 -4.82
C LYS A 85 20.54 2.52 -3.29
N GLU A 86 19.82 3.43 -2.66
CA GLU A 86 19.89 3.65 -1.22
C GLU A 86 19.29 2.49 -0.42
N GLY A 87 18.16 1.93 -0.86
CA GLY A 87 17.54 0.78 -0.18
C GLY A 87 18.48 -0.42 -0.06
N PRO A 88 19.00 -0.95 -1.19
CA PRO A 88 19.98 -2.04 -1.16
C PRO A 88 21.26 -1.68 -0.38
N ARG A 89 21.77 -0.46 -0.53
CA ARG A 89 22.96 0.00 0.21
C ARG A 89 22.75 0.00 1.71
N ALA A 90 21.67 0.62 2.19
CA ALA A 90 21.34 0.68 3.61
C ALA A 90 21.11 -0.71 4.21
N PHE A 91 20.52 -1.62 3.44
CA PHE A 91 20.36 -3.03 3.82
C PHE A 91 21.73 -3.73 4.00
N MET A 92 22.63 -3.59 3.02
CA MET A 92 24.00 -4.16 3.12
C MET A 92 24.79 -3.57 4.30
N GLU A 93 24.63 -2.26 4.54
CA GLU A 93 25.30 -1.52 5.62
C GLU A 93 24.61 -1.67 6.98
N LYS A 94 23.49 -2.41 7.07
CA LYS A 94 22.68 -2.60 8.29
C LYS A 94 22.30 -1.29 8.99
N ARG A 95 21.96 -0.26 8.20
CA ARG A 95 21.52 1.05 8.70
C ARG A 95 20.15 1.42 8.16
N THR A 96 19.53 2.42 8.76
CA THR A 96 18.29 3.00 8.24
C THR A 96 18.57 3.72 6.91
N PRO A 97 17.75 3.50 5.86
CA PRO A 97 17.88 4.23 4.61
C PRO A 97 17.46 5.68 4.75
N HIS A 98 18.12 6.57 4.01
CA HIS A 98 17.78 7.99 3.92
C HIS A 98 17.37 8.35 2.50
N TYR A 99 16.07 8.30 2.23
CA TYR A 99 15.49 8.64 0.94
C TYR A 99 15.35 10.15 0.75
N ARG A 100 15.81 10.67 -0.39
CA ARG A 100 15.79 12.11 -0.73
C ARG A 100 14.68 12.50 -1.70
N ASN A 101 13.90 11.54 -2.17
CA ASN A 101 12.81 11.71 -3.13
C ASN A 101 13.29 12.37 -4.44
N ARG A 102 14.44 11.93 -4.96
CA ARG A 102 15.06 12.41 -6.20
C ARG A 102 15.58 11.24 -7.02
#